data_AF-A0A1D7UUQ9-F1
#
_entry.id   AF-A0A1D7UUQ9-F1
#
_cell.length_a   1.000
_cell.length_b   1.000
_cell.length_c   1.000
_cell.angle_alpha   90.00
_cell.angle_beta   90.00
_cell.angle_gamma   90.00
#
_symmetry.space_group_name_H-M   'P 1'
#
loop_
_entity.id
_entity.type
_entity.pdbx_description
1 polymer ?
#
loop_
_entity_poly.entity_id
_entity_poly.type
_entity_poly.pdbx_seq_one_letter_code
_entity_poly.pdbx_strand_id
1 'polypeptide(L)'
;MDPIQKAFQEREKLKEAEIFEQRRLTARKTQLRRFKKNVLLFFRCAGRTKPFLYIQKFLRFVMADLWILNQSPILWLLGMGLPSFYITVLVVPEMLESPTIAAIFSFFPIILAIEWFRWIGFRRILSKLSFSVSGFESFYENRKLEYYQWFELEVKIQADRNQEAIEAILESFCILSKKLFYAPYADNGVDPRKPWIHDKNLILIGSGNSRIALLLVRELLQKLDRLHRFEASVPAVQIVVVSGPIYVDSLSNQSND
;
A
#
# COMPACT_ATOMS: atom_id res chain seq x y z
N MET A 1 -25.62 -58.07 29.70
CA MET A 1 -24.43 -57.26 30.03
C MET A 1 -24.87 -56.23 31.05
N ASP A 2 -24.17 -56.13 32.18
CA ASP A 2 -24.56 -55.25 33.29
C ASP A 2 -24.52 -53.78 32.84
N PRO A 3 -25.61 -52.99 32.98
CA PRO A 3 -25.67 -51.60 32.53
C PRO A 3 -24.55 -50.73 33.14
N ILE A 4 -24.08 -51.05 34.34
CA ILE A 4 -22.96 -50.33 34.98
C ILE A 4 -21.66 -50.60 34.23
N GLN A 5 -21.38 -51.85 33.86
CA GLN A 5 -20.20 -52.22 33.08
C GLN A 5 -20.22 -51.60 31.67
N LYS A 6 -21.40 -51.50 31.05
CA LYS A 6 -21.57 -50.81 29.76
C LYS A 6 -21.23 -49.32 29.85
N ALA A 7 -21.68 -48.65 30.91
CA ALA A 7 -21.38 -47.23 31.14
C ALA A 7 -19.88 -46.98 31.40
N PHE A 8 -19.18 -47.89 32.10
CA PHE A 8 -17.73 -47.82 32.27
C PHE A 8 -16.98 -47.99 30.95
N GLN A 9 -17.38 -48.95 30.12
CA GLN A 9 -16.77 -49.16 28.80
C GLN A 9 -17.00 -48.00 27.83
N GLU A 10 -18.19 -47.40 27.83
CA GLU A 10 -18.46 -46.19 27.03
C GLU A 10 -17.64 -45.00 27.52
N ARG A 11 -17.47 -44.84 28.84
CA ARG A 11 -16.60 -43.79 29.41
C ARG A 11 -15.13 -43.97 29.03
N GLU A 12 -14.62 -45.19 29.01
CA GLU A 12 -13.25 -45.47 28.56
C GLU A 12 -13.08 -45.18 27.07
N LYS A 13 -14.01 -45.63 26.22
CA LYS A 13 -13.99 -45.32 24.78
C LYS A 13 -14.04 -43.82 24.50
N LEU A 14 -14.84 -43.06 25.24
CA LEU A 14 -14.91 -41.61 25.10
C LEU A 14 -13.61 -40.92 25.53
N LYS A 15 -12.96 -41.38 26.61
CA LYS A 15 -11.65 -40.87 27.03
C LYS A 15 -10.56 -41.15 26.00
N GLU A 16 -10.55 -42.35 25.42
CA GLU A 16 -9.61 -42.71 24.36
C GLU A 16 -9.82 -41.86 23.10
N ALA A 17 -11.08 -41.63 22.72
CA ALA A 17 -11.44 -40.76 21.60
C ALA A 17 -10.98 -39.31 21.85
N GLU A 18 -11.17 -38.78 23.06
CA GLU A 18 -10.73 -37.43 23.43
C GLU A 18 -9.20 -37.28 23.38
N ILE A 19 -8.45 -38.26 23.89
CA ILE A 19 -6.98 -38.28 23.82
C ILE A 19 -6.51 -38.35 22.36
N PHE A 20 -7.18 -39.15 21.53
CA PHE A 20 -6.87 -39.27 20.12
C PHE A 20 -7.15 -37.95 19.36
N GLU A 21 -8.27 -37.29 19.63
CA GLU A 21 -8.59 -35.98 19.05
C GLU A 21 -7.59 -34.90 19.49
N GLN A 22 -7.22 -34.85 20.77
CA GLN A 22 -6.20 -33.92 21.26
C GLN A 22 -4.85 -34.14 20.56
N ARG A 23 -4.41 -35.39 20.39
CA ARG A 23 -3.19 -35.70 19.63
C ARG A 23 -3.29 -35.27 18.17
N ARG A 24 -4.43 -35.52 17.52
CA ARG A 24 -4.69 -35.12 16.12
C ARG A 24 -4.70 -33.60 15.94
N LEU A 25 -5.33 -32.86 16.86
CA LEU A 25 -5.36 -31.39 16.87
C LEU A 25 -3.95 -30.83 17.10
N THR A 26 -3.18 -31.43 17.99
CA THR A 26 -1.80 -31.03 18.26
C THR A 26 -0.94 -31.27 17.03
N ALA A 27 -0.99 -32.46 16.41
CA ALA A 27 -0.26 -32.78 15.18
C ALA A 27 -0.62 -31.84 14.02
N ARG A 28 -1.91 -31.51 13.83
CA ARG A 28 -2.37 -30.52 12.85
C ARG A 28 -1.80 -29.13 13.14
N LYS A 29 -1.80 -28.68 14.40
CA LYS A 29 -1.18 -27.40 14.80
C LYS A 29 0.32 -27.39 14.49
N THR A 30 1.03 -28.49 14.74
CA THR A 30 2.47 -28.60 14.44
C THR A 30 2.75 -28.61 12.94
N GLN A 31 1.95 -29.34 12.15
CA GLN A 31 2.03 -29.34 10.69
C GLN A 31 1.76 -27.95 10.11
N LEU A 32 0.70 -27.28 10.56
CA LEU A 32 0.37 -25.92 10.13
C LEU A 32 1.48 -24.92 10.50
N ARG A 33 2.09 -25.06 11.68
CA ARG A 33 3.23 -24.23 12.11
C ARG A 33 4.46 -24.47 11.24
N ARG A 34 4.77 -25.74 10.90
CA ARG A 34 5.86 -26.10 9.99
C ARG A 34 5.59 -25.58 8.57
N PHE A 35 4.37 -25.73 8.07
CA PHE A 35 3.96 -25.20 6.77
C PHE A 35 4.10 -23.68 6.73
N LYS A 36 3.56 -22.94 7.71
CA LYS A 36 3.72 -21.48 7.81
C LYS A 36 5.20 -21.07 7.86
N LYS A 37 6.03 -21.77 8.63
CA LYS A 37 7.48 -21.52 8.69
C LYS A 37 8.16 -21.76 7.34
N ASN A 38 7.83 -22.86 6.66
CA ASN A 38 8.41 -23.22 5.37
C ASN A 38 7.97 -22.26 4.26
N VAL A 39 6.70 -21.84 4.26
CA VAL A 39 6.18 -20.81 3.35
C VAL A 39 6.89 -19.48 3.59
N LEU A 40 7.03 -19.06 4.86
CA LEU A 40 7.75 -17.83 5.21
C LEU A 40 9.23 -17.89 4.78
N LEU A 41 9.90 -19.02 4.99
CA LEU A 41 11.29 -19.23 4.57
C LEU A 41 11.42 -19.26 3.05
N PHE A 42 10.50 -19.90 2.34
CA PHE A 42 10.45 -19.92 0.88
C PHE A 42 10.29 -18.50 0.32
N PHE A 43 9.33 -17.71 0.81
CA PHE A 43 9.19 -16.32 0.40
C PHE A 43 10.38 -15.44 0.81
N ARG A 44 11.03 -15.71 1.95
CA ARG A 44 12.24 -14.99 2.37
C ARG A 44 13.44 -15.31 1.48
N CYS A 45 13.58 -16.55 1.02
CA CYS A 45 14.63 -16.98 0.10
C CYS A 45 14.33 -16.51 -1.33
N ALA A 46 13.10 -16.70 -1.82
CA ALA A 46 12.64 -16.19 -3.12
C ALA A 46 12.78 -14.67 -3.18
N GLY A 47 12.44 -13.96 -2.10
CA GLY A 47 12.59 -12.52 -1.91
C GLY A 47 14.01 -11.95 -2.11
N ARG A 48 15.03 -12.80 -2.08
CA ARG A 48 16.45 -12.42 -2.26
C ARG A 48 17.02 -12.82 -3.62
N THR A 49 16.24 -13.49 -4.46
CA THR A 49 16.69 -13.89 -5.80
C THR A 49 16.58 -12.72 -6.77
N LYS A 50 17.59 -12.55 -7.65
CA LYS A 50 17.57 -11.54 -8.72
C LYS A 50 16.27 -11.54 -9.55
N PRO A 51 15.76 -12.69 -10.04
CA PRO A 51 14.51 -12.72 -10.80
C PRO A 51 13.29 -12.27 -9.99
N PHE A 52 13.18 -12.63 -8.70
CA PHE A 52 12.08 -12.12 -7.87
C PHE A 52 12.21 -10.62 -7.60
N LEU A 53 13.43 -10.09 -7.43
CA LEU A 53 13.65 -8.65 -7.32
C LEU A 53 13.33 -7.93 -8.62
N TYR A 54 13.62 -8.51 -9.79
CA TYR A 54 13.21 -7.98 -11.09
C TYR A 54 11.70 -8.07 -11.29
N ILE A 55 11.06 -9.18 -10.92
CA ILE A 55 9.60 -9.34 -10.94
C ILE A 55 8.95 -8.37 -9.96
N GLN A 56 9.52 -8.14 -8.78
CA GLN A 56 9.03 -7.18 -7.80
C GLN A 56 9.26 -5.73 -8.25
N LYS A 57 10.37 -5.43 -8.93
CA LYS A 57 10.65 -4.14 -9.56
C LYS A 57 9.72 -3.90 -10.75
N PHE A 58 9.49 -4.91 -11.58
CA PHE A 58 8.56 -4.91 -12.69
C PHE A 58 7.11 -4.80 -12.22
N LEU A 59 6.70 -5.54 -11.19
CA LEU A 59 5.41 -5.38 -10.53
C LEU A 59 5.30 -4.02 -9.84
N ARG A 60 6.37 -3.48 -9.26
CA ARG A 60 6.37 -2.10 -8.75
C ARG A 60 6.27 -1.08 -9.87
N PHE A 61 6.90 -1.30 -11.01
CA PHE A 61 6.88 -0.45 -12.19
C PHE A 61 5.49 -0.49 -12.86
N VAL A 62 5.00 -1.69 -13.18
CA VAL A 62 3.66 -1.96 -13.73
C VAL A 62 2.57 -1.53 -12.75
N MET A 63 2.69 -1.82 -11.45
CA MET A 63 1.74 -1.31 -10.47
C MET A 63 1.86 0.20 -10.33
N ALA A 64 3.05 0.83 -10.41
CA ALA A 64 3.25 2.28 -10.35
C ALA A 64 2.82 3.04 -11.61
N ASP A 65 2.75 2.37 -12.77
CA ASP A 65 2.21 2.90 -14.03
C ASP A 65 0.70 2.65 -14.13
N LEU A 66 0.18 1.49 -13.70
CA LEU A 66 -1.26 1.28 -13.49
C LEU A 66 -1.83 2.16 -12.36
N TRP A 67 -0.99 2.55 -11.40
CA TRP A 67 -1.30 3.49 -10.31
C TRP A 67 -1.66 4.89 -10.83
N ILE A 68 -1.16 5.29 -12.01
CA ILE A 68 -1.16 6.69 -12.46
C ILE A 68 -1.43 6.88 -13.94
N LEU A 69 -2.36 6.10 -14.47
CA LEU A 69 -2.99 6.46 -15.73
C LEU A 69 -3.98 7.59 -15.44
N ASN A 70 -3.63 8.80 -15.89
CA ASN A 70 -4.57 9.91 -15.88
C ASN A 70 -5.86 9.47 -16.57
N GLN A 71 -6.96 9.85 -15.95
CA GLN A 71 -8.26 9.22 -16.10
C GLN A 71 -8.86 9.36 -17.50
N SER A 72 -8.44 10.28 -18.37
CA SER A 72 -9.20 10.54 -19.61
C SER A 72 -9.08 9.45 -20.68
N PRO A 73 -7.87 9.05 -21.17
CA PRO A 73 -7.76 8.05 -22.23
C PRO A 73 -7.89 6.63 -21.69
N ILE A 74 -7.51 6.42 -20.43
CA ILE A 74 -7.59 5.14 -19.74
C ILE A 74 -8.97 4.90 -19.15
N LEU A 75 -9.77 5.90 -18.72
CA LEU A 75 -11.22 5.67 -18.56
C LEU A 75 -11.92 5.48 -19.90
N TRP A 76 -11.43 6.04 -21.01
CA TRP A 76 -12.00 5.71 -22.32
C TRP A 76 -11.72 4.25 -22.71
N LEU A 77 -10.47 3.80 -22.54
CA LEU A 77 -10.09 2.40 -22.69
C LEU A 77 -10.74 1.49 -21.64
N LEU A 78 -10.93 1.91 -20.38
CA LEU A 78 -11.58 1.16 -19.31
C LEU A 78 -13.11 1.20 -19.35
N GLY A 79 -13.68 2.25 -19.95
CA GLY A 79 -15.12 2.55 -19.99
C GLY A 79 -15.77 2.13 -21.30
N MET A 80 -15.01 2.03 -22.39
CA MET A 80 -15.50 1.48 -23.67
C MET A 80 -14.68 0.27 -24.12
N GLY A 81 -13.34 0.33 -24.05
CA GLY A 81 -12.47 -0.75 -24.55
C GLY A 81 -12.53 -2.03 -23.70
N LEU A 82 -12.49 -1.91 -22.38
CA LEU A 82 -12.48 -3.04 -21.44
C LEU A 82 -13.83 -3.73 -21.36
N PRO A 83 -14.97 -3.03 -21.26
CA PRO A 83 -16.28 -3.68 -21.31
C PRO A 83 -16.46 -4.37 -22.66
N SER A 84 -16.04 -3.74 -23.76
CA SER A 84 -16.08 -4.38 -25.08
C SER A 84 -15.19 -5.61 -25.15
N PHE A 85 -13.97 -5.57 -24.61
CA PHE A 85 -13.05 -6.72 -24.55
C PHE A 85 -13.65 -7.87 -23.71
N TYR A 86 -14.18 -7.57 -22.53
CA TYR A 86 -14.83 -8.58 -21.67
C TYR A 86 -16.07 -9.17 -22.32
N ILE A 87 -16.94 -8.33 -22.90
CA ILE A 87 -18.12 -8.80 -23.63
C ILE A 87 -17.70 -9.66 -24.82
N THR A 88 -16.67 -9.26 -25.58
CA THR A 88 -16.17 -10.03 -26.73
C THR A 88 -15.64 -11.39 -26.31
N VAL A 89 -14.85 -11.45 -25.23
CA VAL A 89 -14.31 -12.70 -24.69
C VAL A 89 -15.42 -13.59 -24.09
N LEU A 90 -16.47 -13.00 -23.50
CA LEU A 90 -17.63 -13.75 -23.00
C LEU A 90 -18.54 -14.27 -24.14
N VAL A 91 -18.65 -13.54 -25.25
CA VAL A 91 -19.44 -13.92 -26.44
C VAL A 91 -18.69 -14.93 -27.32
N VAL A 92 -17.36 -14.86 -27.35
CA VAL A 92 -16.48 -15.79 -28.08
C VAL A 92 -15.47 -16.42 -27.10
N PRO A 93 -15.88 -17.47 -26.35
CA PRO A 93 -15.06 -18.07 -25.29
C PRO A 93 -13.75 -18.68 -25.80
N GLU A 94 -13.70 -19.09 -27.08
CA GLU A 94 -12.53 -19.63 -27.77
C GLU A 94 -11.34 -18.66 -27.74
N MET A 95 -11.59 -17.34 -27.60
CA MET A 95 -10.53 -16.36 -27.41
C MET A 95 -9.69 -16.59 -26.14
N LEU A 96 -10.24 -17.27 -25.12
CA LEU A 96 -9.50 -17.65 -23.91
C LEU A 96 -8.49 -18.78 -24.14
N GLU A 97 -8.53 -19.48 -25.28
CA GLU A 97 -7.50 -20.46 -25.64
C GLU A 97 -6.16 -19.77 -25.93
N SER A 98 -6.20 -18.48 -26.31
CA SER A 98 -4.99 -17.66 -26.40
C SER A 98 -4.46 -17.34 -24.99
N PRO A 99 -3.25 -17.79 -24.62
CA PRO A 99 -2.70 -17.56 -23.29
C PRO A 99 -2.53 -16.07 -22.98
N THR A 100 -2.29 -15.24 -23.99
CA THR A 100 -2.17 -13.78 -23.86
C THR A 100 -3.52 -13.15 -23.48
N ILE A 101 -4.60 -13.55 -24.14
CA ILE A 101 -5.96 -13.04 -23.89
C ILE A 101 -6.44 -13.50 -22.51
N ALA A 102 -6.23 -14.77 -22.16
CA ALA A 102 -6.56 -15.30 -20.85
C ALA A 102 -5.82 -14.58 -19.71
N ALA A 103 -4.54 -14.25 -19.92
CA ALA A 103 -3.76 -13.47 -18.97
C ALA A 103 -4.32 -12.05 -18.79
N ILE A 104 -4.61 -11.33 -19.88
CA ILE A 104 -5.17 -9.97 -19.82
C ILE A 104 -6.56 -9.96 -19.15
N PHE A 105 -7.42 -10.92 -19.51
CA PHE A 105 -8.75 -11.12 -18.93
C PHE A 105 -8.68 -11.42 -17.43
N SER A 106 -7.68 -12.16 -16.97
CA SER A 106 -7.51 -12.45 -15.54
C SER A 106 -6.82 -11.32 -14.77
N PHE A 107 -5.98 -10.52 -15.44
CA PHE A 107 -5.14 -9.51 -14.79
C PHE A 107 -5.88 -8.23 -14.42
N PHE A 108 -6.77 -7.76 -15.29
CA PHE A 108 -7.52 -6.51 -15.07
C PHE A 108 -8.40 -6.49 -13.80
N PRO A 109 -9.18 -7.54 -13.46
CA PRO A 109 -10.00 -7.54 -12.25
C PRO A 109 -9.13 -7.57 -11.00
N ILE A 110 -7.96 -8.21 -11.08
CA ILE A 110 -6.98 -8.24 -9.98
C ILE A 110 -6.44 -6.84 -9.71
N ILE A 111 -6.09 -6.08 -10.75
CA ILE A 111 -5.63 -4.69 -10.60
C ILE A 111 -6.74 -3.82 -9.98
N LEU A 112 -7.96 -3.91 -10.52
CA LEU A 112 -9.10 -3.15 -10.00
C LEU A 112 -9.41 -3.50 -8.54
N ALA A 113 -9.34 -4.78 -8.18
CA ALA A 113 -9.50 -5.22 -6.81
C ALA A 113 -8.40 -4.67 -5.90
N ILE A 114 -7.13 -4.69 -6.33
CA ILE A 114 -6.00 -4.13 -5.57
C ILE A 114 -6.20 -2.64 -5.33
N GLU A 115 -6.59 -1.89 -6.36
CA GLU A 115 -6.88 -0.45 -6.27
C GLU A 115 -8.07 -0.16 -5.34
N TRP A 116 -9.11 -0.99 -5.40
CA TRP A 116 -10.26 -0.86 -4.51
C TRP A 116 -9.90 -1.16 -3.04
N PHE A 117 -9.18 -2.25 -2.78
CA PHE A 117 -8.68 -2.57 -1.43
C PHE A 117 -7.74 -1.49 -0.90
N ARG A 118 -6.92 -0.90 -1.76
CA ARG A 118 -6.04 0.21 -1.43
C ARG A 118 -6.84 1.43 -1.02
N TRP A 119 -7.81 1.86 -1.82
CA TRP A 119 -8.68 3.00 -1.53
C TRP A 119 -9.47 2.80 -0.23
N ILE A 120 -10.06 1.62 -0.03
CA ILE A 120 -10.77 1.27 1.22
C ILE A 120 -9.80 1.30 2.41
N GLY A 121 -8.64 0.66 2.28
CA GLY A 121 -7.64 0.60 3.34
C GLY A 121 -7.16 1.99 3.74
N PHE A 122 -6.98 2.86 2.75
CA PHE A 122 -6.56 4.24 2.92
C PHE A 122 -7.59 5.08 3.68
N ARG A 123 -8.86 5.06 3.24
CA ARG A 123 -9.94 5.76 3.97
C ARG A 123 -10.10 5.22 5.39
N ARG A 124 -9.96 3.90 5.59
CA ARG A 124 -9.98 3.29 6.93
C ARG A 124 -8.83 3.72 7.83
N ILE A 125 -7.65 3.96 7.28
CA ILE A 125 -6.51 4.44 8.08
C ILE A 125 -6.80 5.88 8.52
N LEU A 126 -7.15 6.76 7.58
CA LEU A 126 -7.46 8.15 7.89
C LEU A 126 -8.60 8.28 8.89
N SER A 127 -9.68 7.50 8.74
CA SER A 127 -10.82 7.52 9.66
C SER A 127 -10.52 6.99 11.06
N LYS A 128 -9.38 6.32 11.25
CA LYS A 128 -8.97 5.72 12.52
C LYS A 128 -7.85 6.50 13.22
N LEU A 129 -7.33 7.56 12.63
CA LEU A 129 -6.33 8.40 13.29
C LEU A 129 -6.93 8.99 14.56
N SER A 130 -6.14 9.06 15.63
CA SER A 130 -6.57 9.64 16.91
C SER A 130 -6.53 11.18 16.92
N PHE A 131 -6.13 11.79 15.80
CA PHE A 131 -6.00 13.24 15.64
C PHE A 131 -6.66 13.69 14.33
N SER A 132 -6.95 14.98 14.24
CA SER A 132 -7.62 15.53 13.06
C SER A 132 -6.64 15.75 11.90
N VAL A 133 -7.05 15.38 10.68
CA VAL A 133 -6.30 15.65 9.45
C VAL A 133 -7.16 16.45 8.50
N SER A 134 -6.68 17.63 8.11
CA SER A 134 -7.40 18.53 7.19
C SER A 134 -6.61 18.74 5.89
N GLY A 135 -7.33 19.01 4.80
CA GLY A 135 -6.75 19.29 3.48
C GLY A 135 -6.19 18.08 2.72
N PHE A 136 -6.22 16.89 3.34
CA PHE A 136 -5.80 15.66 2.68
C PHE A 136 -6.66 15.33 1.45
N GLU A 137 -7.99 15.38 1.58
CA GLU A 137 -8.91 15.07 0.48
C GLU A 137 -8.82 16.11 -0.65
N SER A 138 -8.72 17.40 -0.32
CA SER A 138 -8.55 18.46 -1.32
C SER A 138 -7.27 18.33 -2.12
N PHE A 139 -6.21 17.78 -1.51
CA PHE A 139 -5.02 17.40 -2.22
C PHE A 139 -5.26 16.11 -3.01
N TYR A 140 -5.59 14.99 -2.36
CA TYR A 140 -5.66 13.67 -2.99
C TYR A 140 -6.70 13.54 -4.12
N GLU A 141 -7.84 14.19 -3.97
CA GLU A 141 -8.96 14.17 -4.94
C GLU A 141 -8.95 15.40 -5.85
N ASN A 142 -7.87 16.18 -5.87
CA ASN A 142 -7.74 17.32 -6.77
C ASN A 142 -7.85 16.85 -8.22
N ARG A 143 -8.92 17.24 -8.92
CA ARG A 143 -9.15 16.88 -10.33
C ARG A 143 -8.06 17.37 -11.27
N LYS A 144 -7.23 18.32 -10.82
CA LYS A 144 -6.06 18.82 -11.55
C LYS A 144 -4.81 17.98 -11.31
N LEU A 145 -4.77 17.04 -10.35
CA LEU A 145 -3.65 16.12 -10.20
C LEU A 145 -3.61 15.11 -11.35
N GLU A 146 -2.85 15.45 -12.37
CA GLU A 146 -2.47 14.50 -13.42
C GLU A 146 -1.13 13.81 -13.09
N TYR A 147 -0.80 12.75 -13.83
CA TYR A 147 0.38 11.89 -13.58
C TYR A 147 1.70 12.67 -13.40
N TYR A 148 1.91 13.66 -14.26
CA TYR A 148 3.14 14.43 -14.32
C TYR A 148 3.07 15.76 -13.58
N GLN A 149 1.94 16.03 -12.92
CA GLN A 149 1.70 17.28 -12.23
C GLN A 149 2.05 17.14 -10.75
N TRP A 150 3.10 17.85 -10.36
CA TRP A 150 3.54 17.98 -8.98
C TRP A 150 3.04 19.30 -8.41
N PHE A 151 2.66 19.30 -7.15
CA PHE A 151 2.20 20.49 -6.45
C PHE A 151 3.10 20.75 -5.27
N GLU A 152 3.45 21.98 -4.98
CA GLU A 152 4.11 22.28 -3.72
C GLU A 152 3.09 22.16 -2.59
N LEU A 153 3.42 21.34 -1.61
CA LEU A 153 2.59 21.07 -0.45
C LEU A 153 3.30 21.58 0.79
N GLU A 154 2.49 22.03 1.73
CA GLU A 154 2.90 22.37 3.08
C GLU A 154 2.07 21.53 4.05
N VAL A 155 2.74 20.82 4.95
CA VAL A 155 2.13 20.01 5.99
C VAL A 155 2.51 20.63 7.33
N LYS A 156 1.51 21.20 8.00
CA LYS A 156 1.66 21.83 9.32
C LYS A 156 1.21 20.85 10.38
N ILE A 157 2.07 20.61 11.36
CA ILE A 157 1.77 19.73 12.49
C ILE A 157 1.61 20.59 13.73
N GLN A 158 0.41 20.56 14.32
CA GLN A 158 0.19 21.14 15.63
C GLN A 158 0.69 20.13 16.65
N ALA A 159 1.56 20.57 17.56
CA ALA A 159 2.12 19.73 18.61
C ALA A 159 2.15 20.45 19.95
N ASP A 160 1.69 19.75 20.98
CA ASP A 160 1.67 20.26 22.36
C ASP A 160 2.87 19.74 23.16
N ARG A 161 3.42 18.56 22.79
CA ARG A 161 4.51 17.86 23.47
C ARG A 161 5.35 17.04 22.49
N ASN A 162 6.49 16.50 22.95
CA ASN A 162 7.35 15.57 22.20
C ASN A 162 7.84 16.10 20.85
N GLN A 163 8.18 17.40 20.79
CA GLN A 163 8.64 18.05 19.55
C GLN A 163 9.85 17.33 18.94
N GLU A 164 10.83 16.93 19.75
CA GLU A 164 12.01 16.19 19.26
C GLU A 164 11.66 14.88 18.55
N ALA A 165 10.70 14.12 19.09
CA ALA A 165 10.27 12.86 18.48
C ALA A 165 9.49 13.11 17.18
N ILE A 166 8.70 14.19 17.15
CA ILE A 166 7.98 14.61 15.94
C ILE A 166 8.99 15.03 14.88
N GLU A 167 9.96 15.87 15.21
CA GLU A 167 11.05 16.30 14.31
C GLU A 167 11.80 15.11 13.72
N ALA A 168 12.15 14.11 14.52
CA ALA A 168 12.78 12.89 14.02
C ALA A 168 11.90 12.11 13.02
N ILE A 169 10.58 12.11 13.22
CA ILE A 169 9.63 11.52 12.26
C ILE A 169 9.60 12.34 10.96
N LEU A 170 9.62 13.68 11.03
CA LEU A 170 9.67 14.56 9.87
C LEU A 170 10.96 14.38 9.08
N GLU A 171 12.10 14.35 9.77
CA GLU A 171 13.40 14.12 9.16
C GLU A 171 13.44 12.74 8.47
N SER A 172 12.95 11.70 9.14
CA SER A 172 12.82 10.36 8.55
C SER A 172 11.97 10.38 7.28
N PHE A 173 10.86 11.13 7.27
CA PHE A 173 10.03 11.30 6.09
C PHE A 173 10.77 12.02 4.95
N CYS A 174 11.48 13.11 5.23
CA CYS A 174 12.28 13.85 4.24
C CYS A 174 13.37 12.98 3.60
N ILE A 175 14.11 12.20 4.41
CA ILE A 175 15.14 11.29 3.91
C ILE A 175 14.54 10.23 2.98
N LEU A 176 13.42 9.62 3.40
CA LEU A 176 12.74 8.59 2.62
C LEU A 176 12.14 9.14 1.33
N SER A 177 11.47 10.30 1.39
CA SER A 177 10.86 10.91 0.21
C SER A 177 11.94 11.31 -0.79
N LYS A 178 13.03 11.97 -0.34
CA LYS A 178 14.20 12.31 -1.15
C LYS A 178 14.76 11.08 -1.87
N LYS A 179 14.98 9.99 -1.13
CA LYS A 179 15.53 8.75 -1.70
C LYS A 179 14.61 8.09 -2.73
N LEU A 180 13.30 8.14 -2.52
CA LEU A 180 12.34 7.42 -3.37
C LEU A 180 11.91 8.21 -4.61
N PHE A 181 11.93 9.55 -4.54
CA PHE A 181 11.29 10.40 -5.54
C PHE A 181 12.19 11.50 -6.11
N TYR A 182 13.36 11.77 -5.51
CA TYR A 182 14.24 12.90 -5.87
C TYR A 182 15.72 12.48 -5.95
N ALA A 183 16.02 11.17 -6.06
CA ALA A 183 17.39 10.69 -6.26
C ALA A 183 17.94 11.17 -7.61
N PRO A 184 19.26 11.46 -7.71
CA PRO A 184 19.75 12.55 -8.53
C PRO A 184 19.64 12.25 -10.01
N TYR A 185 19.02 13.17 -10.74
CA TYR A 185 19.40 13.45 -12.11
C TYR A 185 20.87 13.91 -12.11
N ALA A 186 21.77 12.96 -12.29
CA ALA A 186 23.09 13.23 -12.82
C ALA A 186 22.89 13.66 -14.28
N ASP A 187 23.66 14.67 -14.71
CA ASP A 187 23.70 15.24 -16.05
C ASP A 187 22.59 16.24 -16.42
N ASN A 188 22.78 17.46 -15.92
CA ASN A 188 22.38 18.74 -16.57
C ASN A 188 20.90 19.15 -16.59
N GLY A 189 20.00 18.45 -15.89
CA GLY A 189 18.61 18.89 -15.71
C GLY A 189 18.41 19.69 -14.41
N VAL A 190 17.83 20.89 -14.49
CA VAL A 190 17.27 21.58 -13.31
C VAL A 190 15.94 20.89 -12.99
N ASP A 191 15.92 19.97 -12.01
CA ASP A 191 14.69 19.37 -11.53
C ASP A 191 13.80 20.47 -10.91
N PRO A 192 12.61 20.76 -11.47
CA PRO A 192 11.75 21.82 -10.95
C PRO A 192 11.04 21.39 -9.65
N ARG A 193 11.15 20.12 -9.23
CA ARG A 193 10.56 19.62 -7.99
C ARG A 193 11.42 20.01 -6.80
N LYS A 194 10.74 20.38 -5.71
CA LYS A 194 11.37 20.65 -4.43
C LYS A 194 11.39 19.39 -3.57
N PRO A 195 12.56 18.87 -3.16
CA PRO A 195 12.62 17.79 -2.18
C PRO A 195 12.01 18.27 -0.86
N TRP A 196 11.45 17.33 -0.10
CA TRP A 196 10.84 17.65 1.18
C TRP A 196 11.88 18.13 2.18
N ILE A 197 11.60 19.26 2.80
CA ILE A 197 12.36 19.84 3.90
C ILE A 197 11.42 20.05 5.08
N HIS A 198 11.93 19.91 6.30
CA HIS A 198 11.21 20.31 7.50
C HIS A 198 11.82 21.58 8.07
N ASP A 199 10.97 22.50 8.49
CA ASP A 199 11.33 23.74 9.17
C ASP A 199 11.18 23.59 10.70
N LYS A 200 11.79 24.50 11.46
CA LYS A 200 11.82 24.50 12.93
C LYS A 200 10.43 24.60 13.60
N ASN A 201 9.40 24.95 12.83
CA ASN A 201 8.02 25.08 13.32
C ASN A 201 7.15 23.83 13.07
N LEU A 202 7.76 22.65 12.94
CA LEU A 202 7.07 21.39 12.60
C LEU A 202 6.26 21.48 11.29
N ILE A 203 6.81 22.22 10.34
CA ILE A 203 6.26 22.41 9.00
C ILE A 203 7.10 21.60 8.03
N LEU A 204 6.45 20.82 7.18
CA LEU A 204 7.07 20.09 6.08
C LEU A 204 6.66 20.74 4.76
N ILE A 205 7.63 21.12 3.93
CA ILE A 205 7.37 21.71 2.61
C ILE A 205 8.07 20.86 1.55
N GLY A 206 7.37 20.52 0.48
CA GLY A 206 7.95 19.80 -0.64
C GLY A 206 6.97 19.60 -1.77
N SER A 207 7.47 19.23 -2.95
CA SER A 207 6.60 18.87 -4.06
C SER A 207 5.90 17.53 -3.77
N GLY A 208 4.62 17.41 -4.09
CA GLY A 208 3.86 16.20 -3.87
C GLY A 208 2.88 15.94 -5.00
N ASN A 209 2.65 14.66 -5.24
CA ASN A 209 1.59 14.14 -6.08
C ASN A 209 0.90 12.98 -5.36
N SER A 210 0.05 12.24 -6.07
CA SER A 210 -0.65 11.07 -5.51
C SER A 210 0.27 10.02 -4.88
N ARG A 211 1.53 9.87 -5.34
CA ARG A 211 2.52 8.95 -4.74
C ARG A 211 2.97 9.42 -3.36
N ILE A 212 3.25 10.72 -3.23
CA ILE A 212 3.63 11.33 -1.94
C ILE A 212 2.46 11.28 -0.95
N ALA A 213 1.22 11.40 -1.40
CA ALA A 213 0.02 11.25 -0.55
C ALA A 213 0.03 9.93 0.24
N LEU A 214 0.49 8.84 -0.39
CA LEU A 214 0.57 7.52 0.23
C LEU A 214 1.72 7.42 1.20
N LEU A 215 2.88 7.99 0.84
CA LEU A 215 4.02 8.05 1.74
C LEU A 215 3.66 8.86 2.99
N LEU A 216 2.94 9.97 2.85
CA LEU A 216 2.45 10.78 3.96
C LEU A 216 1.60 9.94 4.92
N VAL A 217 0.65 9.16 4.42
CA VAL A 217 -0.18 8.35 5.34
C VAL A 217 0.61 7.25 6.03
N ARG A 218 1.43 6.52 5.28
CA ARG A 218 2.14 5.36 5.82
C ARG A 218 3.31 5.73 6.73
N GLU A 219 4.13 6.69 6.30
CA GLU A 219 5.40 6.99 6.95
C GLU A 219 5.36 8.22 7.83
N LEU A 220 4.37 9.12 7.66
CA LEU A 220 4.16 10.27 8.52
C LEU A 220 2.95 10.07 9.45
N LEU A 221 1.73 10.08 8.93
CA LEU A 221 0.50 10.09 9.76
C LEU A 221 0.37 8.86 10.67
N GLN A 222 0.67 7.65 10.18
CA GLN A 222 0.64 6.45 11.01
C GLN A 222 1.69 6.46 12.13
N LYS A 223 2.86 7.06 11.90
CA LYS A 223 3.90 7.15 12.94
C LYS A 223 3.52 8.21 13.98
N LEU A 224 2.98 9.34 13.53
CA LEU A 224 2.42 10.36 14.41
C LEU A 224 1.23 9.81 15.23
N ASP A 225 0.37 8.97 14.65
CA ASP A 225 -0.76 8.34 15.36
C ASP A 225 -0.27 7.38 16.44
N ARG A 226 0.76 6.59 16.15
CA ARG A 226 1.39 5.73 17.16
C ARG A 226 1.99 6.54 18.31
N LEU A 227 2.66 7.66 18.00
CA LEU A 227 3.21 8.55 19.01
C LEU A 227 2.09 9.19 19.84
N HIS A 228 1.06 9.75 19.20
CA HIS A 228 -0.06 10.40 19.85
C HIS A 228 -0.84 9.45 20.77
N ARG A 229 -1.06 8.19 20.33
CA ARG A 229 -1.74 7.18 21.17
C ARG A 229 -0.92 6.74 22.36
N PHE A 230 0.40 6.79 22.26
CA PHE A 230 1.29 6.53 23.39
C PHE A 230 1.28 7.70 24.37
N GLU A 231 1.40 8.92 23.83
CA GLU A 231 1.27 10.16 24.58
C GLU A 231 0.63 11.24 23.70
N ALA A 232 -0.50 11.79 24.16
CA ALA A 232 -1.25 12.82 23.45
C ALA A 232 -0.35 14.05 23.21
N SER A 233 0.10 14.19 21.96
CA SER A 233 1.15 15.14 21.57
C SER A 233 0.81 15.91 20.28
N VAL A 234 0.04 15.31 19.38
CA VAL A 234 -0.31 15.88 18.06
C VAL A 234 -1.83 16.03 17.92
N PRO A 235 -2.45 17.18 18.23
CA PRO A 235 -3.89 17.38 18.10
C PRO A 235 -4.40 17.43 16.65
N ALA A 236 -3.60 17.98 15.72
CA ALA A 236 -4.02 18.18 14.34
C ALA A 236 -2.85 18.21 13.35
N VAL A 237 -3.13 17.78 12.12
CA VAL A 237 -2.26 17.93 10.96
C VAL A 237 -3.05 18.61 9.83
N GLN A 238 -2.49 19.67 9.26
CA GLN A 238 -3.08 20.41 8.15
C GLN A 238 -2.20 20.27 6.91
N ILE A 239 -2.80 19.90 5.79
CA ILE A 239 -2.13 19.78 4.50
C ILE A 239 -2.66 20.87 3.58
N VAL A 240 -1.78 21.72 3.05
CA VAL A 240 -2.11 22.86 2.20
C VAL A 240 -1.37 22.71 0.88
N VAL A 241 -2.09 22.91 -0.23
CA VAL A 241 -1.47 23.08 -1.55
C VAL A 241 -1.03 24.53 -1.68
N VAL A 242 0.28 24.76 -1.74
CA VAL A 242 0.89 26.09 -1.74
C VAL A 242 1.05 26.61 -3.17
N SER A 243 1.50 25.76 -4.10
CA SER A 243 1.75 26.15 -5.49
C SER A 243 1.64 24.95 -6.45
N GLY A 244 1.58 25.21 -7.76
CA GLY A 244 1.50 24.21 -8.82
C GLY A 244 0.34 24.44 -9.82
N PRO A 245 0.23 23.60 -10.87
CA PRO A 245 1.04 22.41 -11.14
C PRO A 245 2.43 22.73 -11.71
N ILE A 246 3.42 21.95 -11.29
CA ILE A 246 4.76 21.86 -11.88
C ILE A 246 4.75 20.62 -12.77
N TYR A 247 4.95 20.82 -14.07
CA TYR A 247 5.01 19.73 -15.04
C TYR A 247 6.43 19.16 -15.08
N VAL A 248 6.52 17.84 -14.96
CA VAL A 248 7.77 17.10 -14.88
C VAL A 248 7.76 16.05 -15.98
N ASP A 249 8.79 16.04 -16.83
CA ASP A 249 8.83 15.17 -18.00
C ASP A 249 8.80 13.68 -17.61
N SER A 250 8.24 12.82 -18.46
CA SER A 250 7.89 11.45 -18.07
C SER A 250 9.10 10.60 -17.67
N LEU A 251 10.26 10.87 -18.28
CA LEU A 251 11.53 10.24 -17.94
C LEU A 251 12.00 10.63 -16.53
N SER A 252 11.74 11.88 -16.10
CA SER A 252 12.13 12.42 -14.79
C SER A 252 11.34 11.95 -13.59
N ASN A 253 10.23 11.26 -13.84
CA ASN A 253 9.44 10.60 -12.82
C ASN A 253 9.91 9.17 -12.47
N GLN A 254 10.94 8.66 -13.16
CA GLN A 254 11.42 7.27 -13.04
C GLN A 254 12.75 7.12 -12.28
N SER A 255 13.16 8.10 -11.45
CA SER A 255 14.45 8.07 -10.74
C SER A 255 14.64 6.80 -9.89
N ASN A 256 15.32 5.80 -10.44
CA ASN A 256 15.96 4.66 -9.78
C ASN A 256 16.81 3.91 -10.83
N ASP A 257 18.00 4.44 -11.11
CA ASP A 257 19.12 3.59 -11.53
C ASP A 257 19.68 2.85 -10.30
#